data_AF-A0A6I2V7W6-F1
#
_entry.id   AF-A0A6I2V7W6-F1
#
_cell.length_a   1.000
_cell.length_b   1.000
_cell.length_c   1.000
_cell.angle_alpha   90.00
_cell.angle_beta   90.00
_cell.angle_gamma   90.00
#
_symmetry.space_group_name_H-M   'P 1'
#
loop_
_entity.id
_entity.type
_entity.pdbx_description
1 polymer ?
#
loop_
_entity_poly.entity_id
_entity_poly.type
_entity_poly.pdbx_seq_one_letter_code
_entity_poly.pdbx_strand_id
1 'polypeptide(L)' 'MSMPVRIDPDLYTRAKKEAAIEHRTIAGQIEFWAQVGRACIDNPDLPVSFIIDALASLAEPESEKTPFVRRVI' A
#
# COMPACT_ATOMS: atom_id res chain seq x y z
N MET A 1 -17.24 -7.55 7.73
CA MET A 1 -17.81 -8.76 7.09
C MET A 1 -16.72 -9.41 6.26
N SER A 2 -16.48 -10.71 6.40
CA SER A 2 -15.52 -11.44 5.55
C SER A 2 -16.25 -12.08 4.37
N MET A 3 -15.83 -11.78 3.14
CA MET A 3 -16.31 -12.47 1.94
C MET A 3 -15.18 -13.37 1.43
N PRO A 4 -15.40 -14.70 1.29
CA PRO A 4 -14.38 -15.59 0.76
C PRO A 4 -14.15 -15.30 -0.73
N VAL A 5 -12.90 -15.07 -1.10
CA VAL A 5 -12.48 -14.85 -2.49
C VAL A 5 -11.53 -15.98 -2.89
N ARG A 6 -11.75 -16.59 -4.06
CA ARG A 6 -10.81 -17.55 -4.62
C ARG A 6 -9.61 -16.79 -5.18
N ILE A 7 -8.42 -17.19 -4.75
CA ILE A 7 -7.16 -16.61 -5.19
C ILE A 7 -6.29 -17.69 -5.80
N ASP A 8 -5.45 -17.27 -6.74
CA ASP A 8 -4.47 -18.15 -7.36
C ASP A 8 -3.47 -18.70 -6.29
N PRO A 9 -3.14 -20.00 -6.29
CA PRO A 9 -2.23 -20.59 -5.30
C PRO A 9 -0.82 -19.98 -5.31
N ASP A 10 -0.33 -19.54 -6.48
CA ASP A 10 0.99 -18.91 -6.59
C ASP A 10 0.95 -17.50 -6.01
N LEU A 11 -0.14 -16.76 -6.26
CA LEU A 11 -0.36 -15.45 -5.64
C LEU A 11 -0.40 -15.57 -4.11
N TYR A 12 -1.12 -16.55 -3.58
CA TYR A 12 -1.17 -16.81 -2.14
C TYR A 12 0.22 -17.13 -1.57
N THR A 13 0.99 -17.99 -2.24
CA THR A 13 2.32 -18.37 -1.80
C THR A 13 3.29 -17.19 -1.79
N ARG A 14 3.20 -16.29 -2.78
CA ARG A 14 3.98 -15.04 -2.81
C ARG A 14 3.56 -14.10 -1.68
N ALA A 15 2.26 -13.85 -1.55
CA ALA A 15 1.73 -12.99 -0.49
C ALA A 15 2.15 -13.48 0.90
N LYS A 16 2.14 -14.80 1.13
CA LYS A 16 2.57 -15.39 2.41
C LYS A 16 4.03 -15.10 2.75
N LYS A 17 4.93 -15.18 1.75
CA LYS A 17 6.36 -14.90 1.95
C LYS A 17 6.60 -13.43 2.26
N GLU A 18 6.01 -12.56 1.45
CA GLU A 18 6.17 -11.11 1.56
C GLU A 18 5.53 -10.58 2.84
N ALA A 19 4.34 -11.08 3.21
CA ALA A 19 3.69 -10.73 4.47
C ALA A 19 4.55 -11.04 5.70
N ALA A 20 5.31 -12.15 5.68
CA ALA A 20 6.21 -12.50 6.77
C ALA A 20 7.40 -11.55 6.90
N ILE A 21 7.90 -11.02 5.77
CA ILE A 21 9.00 -10.05 5.72
C ILE A 21 8.51 -8.66 6.16
N GLU A 22 7.34 -8.28 5.68
CA GLU A 22 6.73 -6.95 5.86
C GLU A 22 5.91 -6.83 7.15
N HIS A 23 5.92 -7.85 8.01
CA HIS A 23 5.14 -7.93 9.24
C HIS A 23 3.63 -7.64 9.05
N ARG A 24 3.06 -8.11 7.94
CA ARG A 24 1.63 -8.01 7.61
C ARG A 24 0.93 -9.35 7.74
N THR A 25 -0.39 -9.34 7.78
CA THR A 25 -1.18 -10.56 7.52
C THR A 25 -1.14 -10.88 6.03
N ILE A 26 -1.39 -12.14 5.66
CA ILE A 26 -1.43 -12.54 4.23
C ILE A 26 -2.50 -11.75 3.47
N ALA A 27 -3.69 -11.59 4.08
CA ALA A 27 -4.76 -10.77 3.52
C ALA A 27 -4.33 -9.30 3.39
N GLY A 28 -3.70 -8.75 4.43
CA GLY A 28 -3.19 -7.37 4.41
C GLY A 28 -2.12 -7.13 3.34
N GLN A 29 -1.28 -8.12 3.05
CA GLN A 29 -0.31 -8.02 1.95
C GLN A 29 -0.99 -7.99 0.58
N ILE A 30 -2.04 -8.78 0.38
CA ILE A 30 -2.83 -8.78 -0.86
C ILE A 30 -3.58 -7.44 -1.01
N GLU A 31 -4.18 -6.94 0.07
CA GLU A 31 -4.86 -5.64 0.11
C GLU A 31 -3.89 -4.50 -0.22
N PHE A 32 -2.67 -4.54 0.34
CA PHE A 32 -1.62 -3.57 0.03
C PHE A 32 -1.26 -3.58 -1.46
N TRP A 33 -1.01 -4.74 -2.05
CA TRP A 33 -0.75 -4.83 -3.50
C TRP A 33 -1.92 -4.34 -4.35
N ALA A 34 -3.15 -4.61 -3.93
CA ALA A 34 -4.34 -4.12 -4.63
C ALA A 34 -4.44 -2.58 -4.57
N GLN A 35 -4.18 -1.98 -3.40
CA GLN A 35 -4.17 -0.52 -3.24
C GLN A 35 -3.07 0.14 -4.06
N VAL A 36 -1.84 -0.36 -3.97
CA VAL A 36 -0.70 0.15 -4.75
C VAL A 36 -0.98 0.00 -6.25
N GLY A 37 -1.40 -1.19 -6.69
CA GLY A 37 -1.70 -1.45 -8.10
C GLY A 37 -2.79 -0.52 -8.64
N ARG A 38 -3.85 -0.28 -7.84
CA ARG A 38 -4.90 0.67 -8.21
C ARG A 38 -4.35 2.09 -8.35
N ALA A 39 -3.58 2.56 -7.37
CA ALA A 39 -3.00 3.89 -7.41
C ALA A 39 -2.02 4.08 -8.60
N CYS A 40 -1.27 3.05 -8.98
CA CYS A 40 -0.40 3.07 -10.16
C CYS A 40 -1.19 3.15 -11.47
N ILE A 41 -2.33 2.47 -11.56
CA ILE A 41 -3.20 2.54 -12.76
C ILE A 41 -3.80 3.94 -12.90
N ASP A 42 -4.25 4.52 -11.79
CA ASP A 42 -4.85 5.86 -11.78
C ASP A 42 -3.80 6.98 -11.97
N ASN A 43 -2.52 6.70 -11.68
CA ASN A 43 -1.41 7.67 -11.76
C ASN A 43 -0.18 7.05 -12.47
N PRO A 44 -0.27 6.80 -13.80
CA PRO A 44 0.73 6.03 -14.54
C PRO A 44 2.11 6.70 -14.63
N ASP A 45 2.16 8.02 -14.46
CA ASP A 45 3.40 8.81 -14.56
C ASP A 45 4.19 8.84 -13.24
N LEU A 46 3.60 8.36 -12.13
CA LEU A 46 4.23 8.38 -10.83
C LEU A 46 5.03 7.10 -10.58
N PRO A 47 6.27 7.21 -10.04
CA PRO A 47 7.02 6.04 -9.62
C PRO A 47 6.29 5.23 -8.54
N VAL A 48 6.37 3.91 -8.63
CA VAL A 48 5.73 3.00 -7.65
C VAL A 48 6.20 3.29 -6.23
N SER A 49 7.49 3.59 -6.03
CA SER A 49 8.03 3.94 -4.71
C SER A 49 7.36 5.18 -4.13
N PHE A 50 7.16 6.23 -4.95
CA PHE A 50 6.46 7.44 -4.52
C PHE A 50 5.01 7.15 -4.11
N ILE A 51 4.31 6.29 -4.86
CA ILE A 51 2.94 5.88 -4.52
C ILE A 51 2.90 5.15 -3.18
N ILE A 52 3.84 4.24 -2.93
CA ILE A 52 3.93 3.52 -1.65
C ILE A 52 4.14 4.49 -0.49
N ASP A 53 5.10 5.42 -0.63
CA ASP A 53 5.41 6.41 0.40
C ASP A 53 4.23 7.36 0.64
N ALA A 54 3.56 7.81 -0.43
CA ALA A 54 2.38 8.67 -0.34
C ALA A 54 1.21 7.96 0.35
N LEU A 55 0.95 6.69 0.03
CA LEU A 55 -0.08 5.89 0.70
C LEU A 55 0.24 5.70 2.19
N ALA A 56 1.50 5.46 2.54
CA ALA A 56 1.93 5.38 3.93
C ALA A 56 1.70 6.70 4.67
N SER A 57 2.11 7.83 4.08
CA SER A 57 1.90 9.16 4.65
C SER A 57 0.42 9.53 4.82
N LEU A 58 -0.44 9.12 3.89
CA LEU A 58 -1.89 9.35 4.00
C LEU A 58 -2.53 8.55 5.14
N ALA A 59 -1.97 7.38 5.47
CA ALA A 59 -2.43 6.53 6.55
C ALA A 59 -1.98 6.99 7.96
N GLU A 60 -1.07 7.96 8.05
CA GLU A 60 -0.61 8.50 9.33
C GLU A 60 -1.74 9.22 10.09
N PRO A 61 -1.72 9.21 11.44
CA PRO A 61 -2.67 9.97 12.25
C PRO A 61 -2.62 11.47 11.96
N GLU A 62 -3.76 12.14 11.95
CA GLU A 62 -3.82 13.61 11.79
C GLU A 62 -2.97 14.37 12.82
N SER A 63 -2.82 13.82 14.04
CA SER A 63 -1.99 14.42 15.08
C SER A 63 -0.49 14.43 14.77
N GLU A 64 -0.03 13.57 13.87
CA GLU A 64 1.38 13.45 13.48
C GLU A 64 1.69 14.21 12.18
N LYS A 65 0.65 14.66 11.46
CA LYS A 65 0.82 15.42 10.23
C LYS A 65 1.32 16.83 10.52
N THR A 66 2.27 17.29 9.71
CA THR A 66 2.79 18.66 9.79
C THR A 66 2.26 19.49 8.62
N PRO A 67 1.83 20.75 8.85
CA PRO A 67 1.41 21.62 7.77
C PRO A 67 2.56 21.86 6.80
N PHE A 68 2.27 21.76 5.50
CA PHE A 68 3.24 22.14 4.48
C PHE A 68 3.55 23.64 4.56
N VAL A 69 4.79 23.99 4.84
CA VAL A 69 5.28 25.39 4.81
C VAL A 69 6.13 25.58 3.57
N ARG A 70 5.63 26.36 2.59
CA ARG A 70 6.41 26.75 1.41
C ARG A 70 7.71 27.42 1.84
N ARG A 71 8.86 26.94 1.35
CA ARG A 71 10.13 27.64 1.54
C ARG A 71 10.06 28.96 0.77
N VAL A 72 10.12 30.08 1.48
CA VAL A 72 10.28 31.41 0.86
C VAL A 72 11.76 31.56 0.57
N ILE A 73 12.07 31.79 -0.71
CA ILE A 73 13.42 32.08 -1.22
C ILE A 73 13.59 33.59 -1.27
#